data_AF-A0A9D1P853-F1
#
_entry.id   AF-A0A9D1P853-F1
#
_cell.length_a   1.000
_cell.length_b   1.000
_cell.length_c   1.000
_cell.angle_alpha   90.00
_cell.angle_beta   90.00
_cell.angle_gamma   90.00
#
_symmetry.space_group_name_H-M   'P 1'
#
loop_
_entity.id
_entity.type
_entity.pdbx_description
1 polymer ?
#
loop_
_entity_poly.entity_id
_entity_poly.type
_entity_poly.pdbx_seq_one_letter_code
_entity_poly.pdbx_strand_id
1 'polypeptide(L)'
;MAKLVVAEKPSVGRDIARVLGAKEKGEGFLRGEEWVVTWAIGHLVSLCEPDEIDERYKRWRMDTLPILPETIPTKVLPKTKAQFAIVKKWMNSKEIASIVCATDAGREGELIFRYIYEKAGCKKPVERLWISSMTDSAIRAGFAALAPSAKYDALYMSARCRSEADWLVGMNASRAFSLSFDARLPIGRVQTPTLALIAARDAEIERFVPRDYFELTADFGDYKGVWHNSAEKDGRAYDRAAAEAVKAAIAGKTGRVVEVKNERKRTPPPQLYDLTALQRDANTRLGFSAERTLKAAQNLYEKSKLITYPRTDSRVLPNDMAPKVPAALAAVPAPLKPFAQAVLEKPLARTKRIYDDAKVTDHHAIIPTGHTTSSLAGDEAAIFDLVCRRLIAVHMADSVQDNTKVCTRVEGYDFLSTGATPIEEGWRALYREAPKDVQTLPPLREGEERDVRGASIRKKTTRPPARHTDASLLGMMENAGNLVEDEELRARMKASGLGTPATRAAILERLIQVGYVKRQGKTLVSTQKGRDLVRVVPDEIRSAETTGKWERALYTMAQADAETARRKAQRFLESIGRFSAFLVQSAVRADHSVKFEKTEFRRIKSRKAPQKPS
;
A
#
# COMPACT_ATOMS: atom_id res chain seq x y z
N MET A 1 28.62 -13.47 -31.53
CA MET A 1 28.26 -13.94 -30.16
C MET A 1 27.01 -13.21 -29.74
N ALA A 2 26.05 -13.91 -29.14
CA ALA A 2 24.77 -13.32 -28.76
C ALA A 2 24.87 -12.52 -27.45
N LYS A 3 23.88 -11.66 -27.18
CA LYS A 3 23.69 -11.02 -25.87
C LYS A 3 22.64 -11.78 -25.06
N LEU A 4 22.86 -11.94 -23.75
CA LEU A 4 21.88 -12.56 -22.85
C LEU A 4 21.04 -11.49 -22.15
N VAL A 5 19.74 -11.48 -22.38
CA VAL A 5 18.77 -10.66 -21.64
C VAL A 5 18.22 -11.45 -20.46
N VAL A 6 18.27 -10.86 -19.26
CA VAL A 6 17.72 -11.46 -18.04
C VAL A 6 16.58 -10.59 -17.51
N ALA A 7 15.34 -11.04 -17.74
CA ALA A 7 14.14 -10.38 -17.23
C ALA A 7 13.78 -10.83 -15.80
N GLU A 8 12.88 -10.12 -15.11
CA GLU A 8 12.47 -10.48 -13.74
C GLU A 8 11.48 -11.66 -13.68
N LYS A 9 10.67 -11.82 -14.73
CA LYS A 9 9.56 -12.78 -14.79
C LYS A 9 9.32 -13.28 -16.21
N PRO A 10 8.72 -14.48 -16.37
CA PRO A 10 8.50 -15.06 -17.70
C PRO A 10 7.66 -14.19 -18.65
N SER A 11 6.67 -13.46 -18.15
CA SER A 11 5.84 -12.57 -18.98
C SER A 11 6.67 -11.48 -19.64
N VAL A 12 7.46 -10.74 -18.85
CA VAL A 12 8.37 -9.69 -19.34
C VAL A 12 9.40 -10.26 -20.31
N GLY A 13 9.98 -11.43 -19.98
CA GLY A 13 10.92 -12.10 -20.88
C GLY A 13 10.32 -12.43 -22.25
N ARG A 14 9.05 -12.86 -22.30
CA ARG A 14 8.36 -13.12 -23.58
C ARG A 14 8.06 -11.85 -24.37
N ASP A 15 7.65 -10.77 -23.70
CA ASP A 15 7.37 -9.50 -24.37
C ASP A 15 8.64 -8.92 -25.01
N ILE A 16 9.77 -8.97 -24.28
CA ILE A 16 11.07 -8.56 -24.80
C ILE A 16 11.52 -9.48 -25.95
N ALA A 17 11.46 -10.80 -25.76
CA ALA A 17 11.86 -11.76 -26.79
C ALA A 17 11.10 -11.58 -28.11
N ARG A 18 9.80 -11.29 -28.04
CA ARG A 18 8.97 -11.00 -29.22
C ARG A 18 9.49 -9.80 -30.01
N VAL A 19 9.84 -8.71 -29.32
CA VAL A 19 10.36 -7.49 -29.96
C VAL A 19 11.75 -7.70 -30.54
N LEU A 20 12.59 -8.49 -29.86
CA LEU A 20 13.96 -8.84 -30.29
C LEU A 20 14.03 -9.98 -31.32
N GLY A 21 12.89 -10.60 -31.67
CA GLY A 21 12.86 -11.72 -32.62
C GLY A 21 13.42 -13.05 -32.07
N ALA A 22 13.56 -13.19 -30.75
CA ALA A 22 13.96 -14.45 -30.11
C ALA A 22 12.77 -15.42 -30.02
N LYS A 23 12.62 -16.28 -31.04
CA LYS A 23 11.43 -17.14 -31.23
C LYS A 23 11.65 -18.60 -30.85
N GLU A 24 12.88 -19.09 -30.88
CA GLU A 24 13.21 -20.49 -30.58
C GLU A 24 13.01 -20.76 -29.09
N LYS A 25 12.20 -21.76 -28.74
CA LYS A 25 11.86 -22.06 -27.35
C LYS A 25 12.82 -23.08 -26.76
N GLY A 26 13.38 -22.76 -25.60
CA GLY A 26 14.09 -23.72 -24.76
C GLY A 26 13.54 -23.76 -23.35
N GLU A 27 14.10 -24.63 -22.52
CA GLU A 27 13.70 -24.73 -21.11
C GLU A 27 14.13 -23.48 -20.34
N GLY A 28 13.18 -22.61 -20.01
CA GLY A 28 13.41 -21.39 -19.24
C GLY A 28 14.11 -20.25 -19.99
N PHE A 29 14.15 -20.29 -21.33
CA PHE A 29 14.67 -19.22 -22.18
C PHE A 29 14.04 -19.23 -23.58
N LEU A 30 14.25 -18.14 -24.31
CA LEU A 30 13.95 -17.97 -25.73
C LEU A 30 15.22 -17.55 -26.46
N ARG A 31 15.44 -18.05 -27.68
CA ARG A 31 16.64 -17.79 -28.47
C ARG A 31 16.29 -17.21 -29.84
N GLY A 32 17.10 -16.27 -30.29
CA GLY A 32 17.17 -15.78 -31.66
C GLY A 32 18.63 -15.76 -32.12
N GLU A 33 18.88 -15.10 -33.24
CA GLU A 33 20.23 -15.03 -33.82
C GLU A 33 21.19 -14.20 -32.96
N GLU A 34 20.75 -13.00 -32.54
CA GLU A 34 21.57 -12.07 -31.77
C GLU A 34 21.30 -12.09 -30.26
N TRP A 35 20.18 -12.69 -29.84
CA TRP A 35 19.65 -12.56 -28.49
C TRP A 35 19.27 -13.91 -27.89
N VAL A 36 19.66 -14.12 -26.63
CA VAL A 36 19.06 -15.12 -25.76
C VAL A 36 18.32 -14.39 -24.67
N VAL A 37 17.04 -14.68 -24.46
CA VAL A 37 16.21 -14.06 -23.43
C VAL A 37 15.83 -15.11 -22.40
N THR A 38 16.27 -14.92 -21.16
CA THR A 38 15.85 -15.72 -20.01
C THR A 38 15.23 -14.82 -18.95
N TRP A 39 14.79 -15.40 -17.85
CA TRP A 39 14.10 -14.68 -16.79
C TRP A 39 14.35 -15.29 -15.42
N ALA A 40 14.20 -14.46 -14.40
CA ALA A 40 13.99 -14.89 -13.04
C ALA A 40 12.51 -15.27 -12.80
N ILE A 41 12.19 -15.62 -11.56
CA ILE A 41 10.81 -15.86 -11.10
C ILE A 41 10.68 -15.13 -9.76
N GLY A 42 10.88 -13.81 -9.82
CA GLY A 42 11.26 -13.03 -8.64
C GLY A 42 12.66 -13.42 -8.15
N HIS A 43 12.89 -13.39 -6.84
CA HIS A 43 14.17 -13.82 -6.27
C HIS A 43 14.47 -15.30 -6.60
N LEU A 44 15.63 -15.55 -7.20
CA LEU A 44 16.24 -16.89 -7.28
C LEU A 44 17.30 -17.11 -6.19
N VAL A 45 17.75 -16.01 -5.59
CA VAL A 45 18.83 -15.94 -4.63
C VAL A 45 18.37 -15.07 -3.46
N SER A 46 18.68 -15.48 -2.24
CA SER A 46 18.39 -14.75 -1.00
C SER A 46 19.63 -14.71 -0.12
N LEU A 47 19.58 -13.95 0.97
CA LEU A 47 20.55 -14.06 2.06
C LEU A 47 20.46 -15.45 2.71
N CYS A 48 21.58 -15.93 3.25
CA CYS A 48 21.63 -17.11 4.12
C CYS A 48 20.89 -16.83 5.44
N GLU A 49 20.31 -17.88 6.01
CA GLU A 49 19.83 -17.89 7.39
C GLU A 49 21.01 -18.00 8.35
N PRO A 50 20.88 -17.56 9.62
CA PRO A 50 22.02 -17.59 10.53
C PRO A 50 22.68 -18.96 10.69
N ASP A 51 21.92 -20.05 10.71
CA ASP A 51 22.43 -21.42 10.86
C ASP A 51 23.18 -21.95 9.63
N GLU A 52 23.02 -21.32 8.47
CA GLU A 52 23.80 -21.59 7.26
C GLU A 52 25.09 -20.75 7.20
N ILE A 53 25.20 -19.71 8.02
CA ILE A 53 26.40 -18.86 8.14
C ILE A 53 27.36 -19.47 9.14
N ASP A 54 26.86 -19.87 10.31
CA ASP A 54 27.65 -20.46 11.38
C ASP A 54 26.78 -21.41 12.21
N GLU A 55 27.26 -22.63 12.43
CA GLU A 55 26.54 -23.67 13.16
C GLU A 55 26.17 -23.24 14.58
N ARG A 56 26.94 -22.32 15.20
CA ARG A 56 26.64 -21.81 16.54
C ARG A 56 25.26 -21.16 16.63
N TYR A 57 24.74 -20.62 15.53
CA TYR A 57 23.44 -19.94 15.45
C TYR A 57 22.26 -20.88 15.21
N LYS A 58 22.50 -22.19 15.00
CA LYS A 58 21.47 -23.21 14.83
C LYS A 58 20.60 -23.36 16.09
N ARG A 59 21.23 -23.35 17.27
CA ARG A 59 20.52 -23.27 18.55
C ARG A 59 20.47 -21.82 19.01
N TRP A 60 19.26 -21.31 19.22
CA TRP A 60 19.06 -19.94 19.71
C TRP A 60 19.53 -19.85 21.16
N ARG A 61 20.44 -18.92 21.43
CA ARG A 61 20.99 -18.64 22.76
C ARG A 61 21.27 -17.14 22.88
N MET A 62 21.05 -16.56 24.06
CA MET A 62 21.26 -15.13 24.28
C MET A 62 22.72 -14.71 24.12
N ASP A 63 23.66 -15.58 24.51
CA ASP A 63 25.12 -15.37 24.40
C ASP A 63 25.63 -15.28 22.95
N THR A 64 24.85 -15.76 21.97
CA THR A 64 25.17 -15.65 20.54
C THR A 64 24.58 -14.43 19.85
N LEU A 65 23.89 -13.55 20.59
CA LEU A 65 23.27 -12.34 20.07
C LEU A 65 24.07 -11.09 20.49
N PRO A 66 24.18 -10.08 19.62
CA PRO A 66 23.62 -10.01 18.26
C PRO A 66 24.45 -10.80 17.22
N ILE A 67 23.76 -11.37 16.23
CA ILE A 67 24.33 -11.96 15.02
C ILE A 67 24.71 -10.81 14.07
N LEU A 68 26.01 -10.50 13.99
CA LEU A 68 26.57 -9.43 13.16
C LEU A 68 27.74 -9.97 12.32
N PRO A 69 27.49 -10.75 11.26
CA PRO A 69 28.55 -11.21 10.37
C PRO A 69 29.12 -10.03 9.56
N GLU A 70 30.41 -10.08 9.23
CA GLU A 70 31.06 -9.06 8.39
C GLU A 70 30.41 -8.95 7.01
N THR A 71 30.08 -10.10 6.42
CA THR A 71 29.28 -10.20 5.20
C THR A 71 28.19 -11.25 5.39
N ILE A 72 27.01 -11.02 4.81
CA ILE A 72 25.93 -12.00 4.81
C ILE A 72 25.99 -12.75 3.47
N PRO A 73 26.39 -14.03 3.44
CA PRO A 73 26.45 -14.80 2.19
C PRO A 73 25.06 -14.97 1.58
N THR A 74 25.02 -15.18 0.27
CA THR A 74 23.78 -15.48 -0.46
C THR A 74 23.65 -16.98 -0.76
N LYS A 75 22.42 -17.46 -0.88
CA LYS A 75 22.07 -18.84 -1.26
C LYS A 75 21.04 -18.87 -2.38
N VAL A 76 21.05 -19.97 -3.14
CA VAL A 76 20.03 -20.24 -4.16
C VAL A 76 18.78 -20.77 -3.47
N LEU A 77 17.62 -20.23 -3.81
CA LEU A 77 16.36 -20.67 -3.23
C LEU A 77 15.99 -22.08 -3.73
N PRO A 78 15.65 -23.05 -2.85
CA PRO A 78 15.38 -24.42 -3.27
C PRO A 78 14.26 -24.54 -4.30
N LYS A 79 13.20 -23.73 -4.17
CA LYS A 79 12.02 -23.78 -5.06
C LYS A 79 12.31 -23.33 -6.49
N THR A 80 13.32 -22.49 -6.69
CA THR A 80 13.63 -21.89 -7.99
C THR A 80 15.03 -22.27 -8.49
N LYS A 81 15.64 -23.30 -7.88
CA LYS A 81 16.98 -23.81 -8.20
C LYS A 81 17.15 -24.21 -9.67
N ALA A 82 16.12 -24.82 -10.28
CA ALA A 82 16.14 -25.22 -11.68
C ALA A 82 16.30 -23.99 -12.61
N GLN A 83 15.49 -22.96 -12.40
CA GLN A 83 15.59 -21.72 -13.18
C GLN A 83 16.94 -21.02 -12.94
N PHE A 84 17.45 -20.99 -11.71
CA PHE A 84 18.78 -20.45 -11.44
C PHE A 84 19.88 -21.19 -12.23
N ALA A 85 19.80 -22.51 -12.32
CA ALA A 85 20.77 -23.29 -13.10
C ALA A 85 20.74 -22.92 -14.60
N ILE A 86 19.55 -22.70 -15.16
CA ILE A 86 19.36 -22.23 -16.55
C ILE A 86 19.99 -20.85 -16.74
N VAL A 87 19.67 -19.89 -15.86
CA VAL A 87 20.22 -18.53 -15.96
C VAL A 87 21.75 -18.55 -15.81
N LYS A 88 22.28 -19.30 -14.83
CA LYS A 88 23.74 -19.45 -14.62
C LYS A 88 24.44 -20.07 -15.83
N LYS A 89 23.84 -21.09 -16.45
CA LYS A 89 24.36 -21.73 -17.67
C LYS A 89 24.50 -20.70 -18.79
N TRP A 90 23.46 -19.93 -19.05
CA TRP A 90 23.48 -18.92 -20.11
C TRP A 90 24.44 -17.77 -19.81
N MET A 91 24.46 -17.25 -18.58
CA MET A 91 25.38 -16.19 -18.16
C MET A 91 26.84 -16.57 -18.44
N ASN A 92 27.20 -17.84 -18.23
CA ASN A 92 28.56 -18.34 -18.40
C ASN A 92 28.81 -19.05 -19.74
N SER A 93 27.83 -19.14 -20.64
CA SER A 93 28.00 -19.80 -21.95
C SER A 93 29.02 -19.06 -22.82
N LYS A 94 29.89 -19.78 -23.53
CA LYS A 94 30.85 -19.18 -24.48
C LYS A 94 30.16 -18.48 -25.66
N GLU A 95 28.89 -18.80 -25.94
CA GLU A 95 28.08 -18.17 -27.00
C GLU A 95 27.65 -16.74 -26.67
N ILE A 96 27.70 -16.37 -25.39
CA ILE A 96 27.22 -15.08 -24.89
C ILE A 96 28.39 -14.11 -24.67
N ALA A 97 28.38 -12.96 -25.33
CA ALA A 97 29.40 -11.92 -25.18
C ALA A 97 29.15 -10.99 -23.98
N SER A 98 27.90 -10.53 -23.82
CA SER A 98 27.51 -9.58 -22.77
C SER A 98 26.10 -9.86 -22.25
N ILE A 99 25.76 -9.23 -21.13
CA ILE A 99 24.48 -9.41 -20.43
C ILE A 99 23.69 -8.10 -20.47
N VAL A 100 22.38 -8.20 -20.65
CA VAL A 100 21.42 -7.11 -20.46
C VAL A 100 20.56 -7.43 -19.23
N CYS A 101 20.68 -6.61 -18.19
CA CYS A 101 19.78 -6.60 -17.05
C CYS A 101 18.44 -5.96 -17.47
N ALA A 102 17.39 -6.77 -17.56
CA ALA A 102 16.04 -6.37 -17.95
C ALA A 102 15.00 -6.67 -16.86
N THR A 103 15.42 -6.65 -15.60
CA THR A 103 14.51 -6.68 -14.44
C THR A 103 13.77 -5.35 -14.29
N ASP A 104 12.74 -5.30 -13.44
CA ASP A 104 11.89 -4.11 -13.31
C ASP A 104 12.74 -2.87 -12.92
N ALA A 105 12.37 -1.68 -13.43
CA ALA A 105 13.15 -0.44 -13.35
C ALA A 105 13.10 0.21 -11.95
N GLY A 106 13.51 -0.54 -10.93
CA GLY A 106 13.45 -0.15 -9.53
C GLY A 106 14.51 -0.84 -8.67
N ARG A 107 14.51 -0.49 -7.38
CA ARG A 107 15.51 -0.96 -6.40
C ARG A 107 15.50 -2.49 -6.26
N GLU A 108 14.31 -3.09 -6.18
CA GLU A 108 14.17 -4.55 -6.04
C GLU A 108 14.60 -5.29 -7.32
N GLY A 109 14.23 -4.77 -8.50
CA GLY A 109 14.66 -5.36 -9.77
C GLY A 109 16.18 -5.38 -9.93
N GLU A 110 16.86 -4.30 -9.52
CA GLU A 110 18.33 -4.25 -9.51
C GLU A 110 18.92 -5.28 -8.54
N LEU A 111 18.37 -5.43 -7.33
CA LEU A 111 18.80 -6.42 -6.34
C LEU A 111 18.67 -7.86 -6.87
N ILE A 112 17.52 -8.19 -7.47
CA ILE A 112 17.23 -9.51 -8.02
C ILE A 112 18.30 -9.89 -9.04
N PHE A 113 18.55 -9.00 -10.01
CA PHE A 113 19.54 -9.28 -11.05
C PHE A 113 20.95 -9.43 -10.45
N ARG A 114 21.38 -8.49 -9.61
CA ARG A 114 22.74 -8.48 -9.06
C ARG A 114 23.03 -9.69 -8.19
N TYR A 115 22.09 -10.12 -7.35
CA TYR A 115 22.23 -11.35 -6.58
C TYR A 115 22.36 -12.59 -7.47
N ILE A 116 21.59 -12.67 -8.56
CA ILE A 116 21.71 -13.78 -9.52
C ILE A 116 23.07 -13.74 -10.21
N TYR A 117 23.47 -12.57 -10.71
CA TYR A 117 24.72 -12.36 -11.44
C TYR A 117 25.95 -12.71 -10.58
N GLU A 118 26.00 -12.20 -9.35
CA GLU A 118 27.08 -12.49 -8.39
C GLU A 118 27.09 -13.98 -8.01
N LYS A 119 25.93 -14.57 -7.67
CA LYS A 119 25.85 -15.98 -7.29
C LYS A 119 26.14 -16.93 -8.45
N ALA A 120 25.87 -16.51 -9.68
CA ALA A 120 26.22 -17.24 -10.90
C ALA A 120 27.74 -17.21 -11.19
N GLY A 121 28.49 -16.32 -10.55
CA GLY A 121 29.92 -16.13 -10.76
C GLY A 121 30.25 -15.50 -12.13
N CYS A 122 29.29 -14.84 -12.77
CA CYS A 122 29.49 -14.24 -14.08
C CYS A 122 30.40 -13.00 -13.97
N LYS A 123 31.25 -12.79 -15.00
CA LYS A 123 32.19 -11.66 -15.09
C LYS A 123 32.06 -10.86 -16.38
N LYS A 124 31.04 -11.14 -17.20
CA LYS A 124 30.82 -10.49 -18.49
C LYS A 124 30.28 -9.08 -18.32
N PRO A 125 30.56 -8.16 -19.24
CA PRO A 125 30.01 -6.81 -19.17
C PRO A 125 28.48 -6.81 -19.14
N VAL A 126 27.92 -5.90 -18.35
CA VAL A 126 26.48 -5.77 -18.14
C VAL A 126 25.99 -4.38 -18.56
N GLU A 127 24.95 -4.37 -19.38
CA GLU A 127 24.14 -3.20 -19.71
C GLU A 127 22.77 -3.29 -19.03
N ARG A 128 22.12 -2.17 -18.75
CA ARG A 128 20.84 -2.08 -18.05
C ARG A 128 19.77 -1.52 -18.97
N LEU A 129 18.69 -2.26 -19.13
CA LEU A 129 17.45 -1.81 -19.76
C LEU A 129 16.55 -1.16 -18.72
N TRP A 130 16.31 0.15 -18.84
CA TRP A 130 15.51 0.91 -17.86
C TRP A 130 14.18 1.38 -18.47
N ILE A 131 13.15 0.54 -18.41
CA ILE A 131 11.81 0.84 -18.97
C ILE A 131 10.70 0.53 -17.95
N SER A 132 9.68 1.38 -17.92
CA SER A 132 8.48 1.21 -17.08
C SER A 132 7.22 0.83 -17.87
N SER A 133 7.37 0.74 -19.20
CA SER A 133 6.33 0.37 -20.16
C SER A 133 6.80 -0.82 -20.98
N MET A 134 5.91 -1.79 -21.20
CA MET A 134 6.16 -3.00 -22.00
C MET A 134 5.54 -2.87 -23.41
N THR A 135 5.34 -1.64 -23.91
CA THR A 135 4.96 -1.40 -25.31
C THR A 135 6.13 -1.74 -26.23
N ASP A 136 5.84 -2.19 -27.46
CA ASP A 136 6.87 -2.49 -28.45
C ASP A 136 7.78 -1.29 -28.71
N SER A 137 7.21 -0.08 -28.74
CA SER A 137 7.95 1.18 -28.89
C SER A 137 8.87 1.45 -27.69
N ALA A 138 8.38 1.28 -26.45
CA ALA A 138 9.20 1.47 -25.25
C ALA A 138 10.33 0.45 -25.17
N ILE A 139 10.07 -0.82 -25.50
CA ILE A 139 11.11 -1.86 -25.54
C ILE A 139 12.17 -1.50 -26.59
N ARG A 140 11.79 -1.16 -27.82
CA ARG A 140 12.75 -0.76 -28.88
C ARG A 140 13.59 0.45 -28.46
N ALA A 141 12.95 1.50 -27.95
CA ALA A 141 13.63 2.69 -27.49
C ALA A 141 14.58 2.39 -26.30
N GLY A 142 14.15 1.56 -25.36
CA GLY A 142 14.97 1.15 -24.22
C GLY A 142 16.21 0.36 -24.62
N PHE A 143 16.11 -0.54 -25.61
CA PHE A 143 17.26 -1.27 -26.14
C PHE A 143 18.22 -0.37 -26.94
N ALA A 144 17.72 0.70 -27.58
CA ALA A 144 18.57 1.70 -28.21
C ALA A 144 19.30 2.61 -27.18
N ALA A 145 18.78 2.71 -25.95
CA ALA A 145 19.28 3.57 -24.89
C ALA A 145 19.83 2.79 -23.67
N LEU A 146 20.38 1.59 -23.91
CA LEU A 146 21.00 0.78 -22.85
C LEU A 146 22.10 1.57 -22.13
N ALA A 147 22.11 1.49 -20.81
CA ALA A 147 23.09 2.18 -19.99
C ALA A 147 24.07 1.17 -19.35
N PRO A 148 25.34 1.52 -19.11
CA PRO A 148 26.25 0.67 -18.35
C PRO A 148 25.68 0.36 -16.96
N SER A 149 25.77 -0.90 -16.52
CA SER A 149 25.22 -1.33 -15.23
C SER A 149 25.84 -0.57 -14.04
N ALA A 150 27.09 -0.09 -14.17
CA ALA A 150 27.77 0.74 -13.18
C ALA A 150 27.01 2.03 -12.82
N LYS A 151 26.19 2.58 -13.73
CA LYS A 151 25.31 3.74 -13.45
C LYS A 151 24.31 3.46 -12.32
N TYR A 152 24.02 2.18 -12.04
CA TYR A 152 23.04 1.74 -11.06
C TYR A 152 23.69 1.12 -9.80
N ASP A 153 25.00 1.22 -9.63
CA ASP A 153 25.71 0.66 -8.47
C ASP A 153 25.20 1.24 -7.14
N ALA A 154 24.95 2.55 -7.09
CA ALA A 154 24.38 3.20 -5.91
C ALA A 154 22.97 2.71 -5.57
N LEU A 155 22.14 2.47 -6.59
CA LEU A 155 20.81 1.88 -6.44
C LEU A 155 20.89 0.45 -5.91
N TYR A 156 21.81 -0.36 -6.45
CA TYR A 156 22.07 -1.71 -5.95
C TYR A 156 22.51 -1.72 -4.49
N MET A 157 23.46 -0.85 -4.11
CA MET A 157 23.92 -0.74 -2.72
C MET A 157 22.77 -0.39 -1.77
N SER A 158 21.90 0.54 -2.16
CA SER A 158 20.68 0.87 -1.41
C SER A 158 19.76 -0.35 -1.26
N ALA A 159 19.52 -1.09 -2.34
CA ALA A 159 18.71 -2.30 -2.31
C ALA A 159 19.26 -3.37 -1.37
N ARG A 160 20.56 -3.62 -1.47
CA ARG A 160 21.28 -4.59 -0.65
C ARG A 160 21.27 -4.20 0.82
N CYS A 161 21.57 -2.93 1.13
CA CYS A 161 21.53 -2.40 2.50
C CYS A 161 20.14 -2.56 3.12
N ARG A 162 19.07 -2.32 2.37
CA ARG A 162 17.69 -2.57 2.84
C ARG A 162 17.51 -4.03 3.23
N SER A 163 17.88 -4.96 2.33
CA SER A 163 17.71 -6.40 2.54
C SER A 163 18.50 -6.89 3.77
N GLU A 164 19.76 -6.48 3.88
CA GLU A 164 20.63 -6.83 5.01
C GLU A 164 20.14 -6.19 6.31
N ALA A 165 19.65 -4.95 6.29
CA ALA A 165 19.16 -4.29 7.48
C ALA A 165 17.88 -4.93 8.04
N ASP A 166 16.94 -5.28 7.16
CA ASP A 166 15.72 -6.01 7.53
C ASP A 166 16.07 -7.41 8.09
N TRP A 167 17.09 -8.07 7.54
CA TRP A 167 17.62 -9.34 8.06
C TRP A 167 18.24 -9.18 9.45
N LEU A 168 19.16 -8.22 9.63
CA LEU A 168 19.87 -7.99 10.89
C LEU A 168 18.91 -7.67 12.03
N VAL A 169 17.98 -6.73 11.81
CA VAL A 169 17.01 -6.35 12.84
C VAL A 169 15.99 -7.46 13.07
N GLY A 170 15.45 -8.05 12.01
CA GLY A 170 14.45 -9.10 12.11
C GLY A 170 14.97 -10.33 12.86
N MET A 171 16.16 -10.81 12.51
CA MET A 171 16.77 -11.99 13.13
C MET A 171 17.15 -11.73 14.58
N ASN A 172 17.81 -10.61 14.88
CA ASN A 172 18.27 -10.31 16.23
C ASN A 172 17.12 -10.01 17.18
N ALA A 173 16.20 -9.12 16.81
CA ALA A 173 15.08 -8.74 17.67
C ALA A 173 14.16 -9.94 17.91
N SER A 174 13.80 -10.68 16.85
CA SER A 174 12.90 -11.83 17.02
C SER A 174 13.53 -12.90 17.92
N ARG A 175 14.82 -13.22 17.76
CA ARG A 175 15.51 -14.21 18.61
C ARG A 175 15.62 -13.73 20.06
N ALA A 176 16.06 -12.49 20.27
CA ALA A 176 16.28 -11.94 21.61
C ALA A 176 15.00 -11.90 22.45
N PHE A 177 13.93 -11.32 21.91
CA PHE A 177 12.64 -11.26 22.60
C PHE A 177 12.03 -12.65 22.77
N SER A 178 12.17 -13.53 21.76
CA SER A 178 11.62 -14.88 21.89
C SER A 178 12.30 -15.70 23.00
N LEU A 179 13.64 -15.57 23.13
CA LEU A 179 14.40 -16.22 24.19
C LEU A 179 14.11 -15.62 25.57
N SER A 180 13.99 -14.28 25.64
CA SER A 180 13.76 -13.57 26.91
C SER A 180 12.40 -13.92 27.53
N PHE A 181 11.39 -14.18 26.70
CA PHE A 181 10.01 -14.44 27.15
C PHE A 181 9.55 -15.90 26.99
N ASP A 182 10.43 -16.81 26.57
CA ASP A 182 10.10 -18.23 26.29
C ASP A 182 8.87 -18.41 25.36
N ALA A 183 8.78 -17.56 24.35
CA ALA A 183 7.64 -17.49 23.43
C ALA A 183 8.07 -17.10 22.02
N ARG A 184 7.37 -17.54 20.99
CA ARG A 184 7.68 -17.14 19.61
C ARG A 184 7.16 -15.72 19.35
N LEU A 185 8.09 -14.76 19.32
CA LEU A 185 7.83 -13.34 19.14
C LEU A 185 8.54 -12.76 17.90
N PRO A 186 7.98 -12.93 16.68
CA PRO A 186 8.50 -12.28 15.48
C PRO A 186 8.41 -10.76 15.60
N ILE A 187 9.51 -10.07 15.30
CA ILE A 187 9.64 -8.60 15.34
C ILE A 187 10.25 -8.15 14.01
N GLY A 188 9.86 -6.98 13.52
CA GLY A 188 10.48 -6.42 12.33
C GLY A 188 10.04 -4.99 12.08
N ARG A 189 10.90 -4.27 11.36
CA ARG A 189 10.77 -2.83 11.11
C ARG A 189 9.40 -2.37 10.61
N VAL A 190 8.71 -3.16 9.79
CA VAL A 190 7.39 -2.77 9.26
C VAL A 190 6.22 -3.42 10.02
N GLN A 191 6.34 -4.70 10.37
CA GLN A 191 5.28 -5.42 11.08
C GLN A 191 5.03 -4.87 12.49
N THR A 192 6.09 -4.49 13.21
CA THR A 192 5.99 -4.05 14.60
C THR A 192 5.33 -2.67 14.73
N PRO A 193 5.67 -1.64 13.93
CA PRO A 193 4.91 -0.39 13.92
C PRO A 193 3.46 -0.57 13.44
N THR A 194 3.22 -1.48 12.49
CA THR A 194 1.86 -1.76 12.01
C THR A 194 1.00 -2.38 13.11
N LEU A 195 1.57 -3.28 13.92
CA LEU A 195 0.92 -3.82 15.10
C LEU A 195 0.65 -2.71 16.14
N ALA A 196 1.60 -1.81 16.35
CA ALA A 196 1.45 -0.71 17.30
C ALA A 196 0.31 0.25 16.92
N LEU A 197 0.11 0.53 15.62
CA LEU A 197 -1.05 1.30 15.14
C LEU A 197 -2.38 0.65 15.53
N ILE A 198 -2.48 -0.67 15.35
CA ILE A 198 -3.69 -1.43 15.72
C ILE A 198 -3.90 -1.43 17.23
N ALA A 199 -2.86 -1.71 18.01
CA ALA A 199 -2.94 -1.72 19.46
C ALA A 199 -3.29 -0.34 20.05
N ALA A 200 -2.74 0.74 19.48
CA ALA A 200 -3.04 2.11 19.90
C ALA A 200 -4.51 2.48 19.65
N ARG A 201 -5.06 2.14 18.47
CA ARG A 201 -6.49 2.36 18.19
C ARG A 201 -7.38 1.55 19.12
N ASP A 202 -7.02 0.31 19.43
CA ASP A 202 -7.80 -0.50 20.36
C ASP A 202 -7.77 0.07 21.79
N ALA A 203 -6.61 0.53 22.25
CA ALA A 203 -6.48 1.20 23.55
C ALA A 203 -7.24 2.53 23.62
N GLU A 204 -7.27 3.30 22.53
CA GLU A 204 -8.07 4.52 22.40
C GLU A 204 -9.57 4.22 22.56
N ILE A 205 -10.04 3.12 21.98
CA ILE A 205 -11.44 2.65 22.10
C ILE A 205 -11.75 2.17 23.52
N GLU A 206 -10.83 1.42 24.14
CA GLU A 206 -11.01 0.90 25.50
C GLU A 206 -11.03 2.00 26.56
N ARG A 207 -10.24 3.08 26.38
CA ARG A 207 -10.20 4.24 27.28
C ARG A 207 -11.31 5.25 27.01
N PHE A 208 -12.03 5.13 25.90
CA PHE A 208 -13.08 6.06 25.54
C PHE A 208 -14.26 5.95 26.51
N VAL A 209 -14.59 7.04 27.19
CA VAL A 209 -15.77 7.15 28.05
C VAL A 209 -16.90 7.82 27.25
N PRO A 210 -17.97 7.09 26.89
CA PRO A 210 -19.10 7.69 26.21
C PRO A 210 -19.75 8.77 27.07
N ARG A 211 -20.07 9.90 26.45
CA ARG A 211 -20.78 11.01 27.07
C ARG A 211 -22.12 11.19 26.35
N ASP A 212 -23.19 11.24 27.13
CA ASP A 212 -24.50 11.60 26.61
C ASP A 212 -24.55 13.08 26.27
N TYR A 213 -25.20 13.41 25.17
CA TYR A 213 -25.48 14.78 24.77
C TYR A 213 -26.89 14.87 24.20
N PHE A 214 -27.46 16.07 24.21
CA PHE A 214 -28.85 16.35 23.87
C PHE A 214 -28.86 17.20 22.61
N GLU A 215 -29.17 16.56 21.48
CA GLU A 215 -29.30 17.27 20.22
C GLU A 215 -30.68 17.92 20.14
N LEU A 216 -30.72 19.24 20.31
CA LEU A 216 -31.92 20.05 20.08
C LEU A 216 -32.02 20.38 18.59
N THR A 217 -33.11 19.96 17.95
CA THR A 217 -33.44 20.27 16.56
C THR A 217 -34.68 21.15 16.51
N ALA A 218 -34.56 22.33 15.89
CA ALA A 218 -35.68 23.19 15.54
C ALA A 218 -36.18 22.88 14.12
N ASP A 219 -37.49 22.85 13.97
CA ASP A 219 -38.20 22.68 12.70
C ASP A 219 -38.71 24.05 12.22
N PHE A 220 -38.16 24.52 11.10
CA PHE A 220 -38.52 25.78 10.47
C PHE A 220 -39.56 25.60 9.35
N GLY A 221 -40.11 24.38 9.21
CA GLY A 221 -41.13 24.00 8.24
C GLY A 221 -40.59 23.33 6.99
N ASP A 222 -39.72 24.03 6.26
CA ASP A 222 -39.09 23.56 5.02
C ASP A 222 -37.66 23.01 5.23
N TYR A 223 -37.07 23.25 6.41
CA TYR A 223 -35.80 22.63 6.84
C TYR A 223 -35.69 22.54 8.36
N LYS A 224 -34.70 21.77 8.81
CA LYS A 224 -34.36 21.61 10.22
C LYS A 224 -32.95 22.11 10.52
N GLY A 225 -32.81 22.75 11.67
CA GLY A 225 -31.52 23.22 12.20
C GLY A 225 -31.21 22.59 13.56
N VAL A 226 -29.94 22.27 13.78
CA VAL A 226 -29.44 21.73 15.05
C VAL A 226 -28.83 22.87 15.87
N TRP A 227 -29.24 22.99 17.12
CA TRP A 227 -28.68 24.00 18.01
C TRP A 227 -27.17 23.82 18.17
N HIS A 228 -26.42 24.89 17.98
CA HIS A 228 -25.00 24.97 18.26
C HIS A 228 -24.78 25.65 19.61
N ASN A 229 -24.39 24.86 20.61
CA ASN A 229 -24.07 25.38 21.93
C ASN A 229 -22.66 25.97 21.94
N SER A 230 -22.55 27.29 21.80
CA SER A 230 -21.27 28.02 21.75
C SER A 230 -20.45 27.94 23.04
N ALA A 231 -21.04 27.50 24.15
CA ALA A 231 -20.31 27.24 25.40
C ALA A 231 -19.41 25.98 25.33
N GLU A 232 -19.64 25.10 24.36
CA GLU A 232 -18.94 23.82 24.23
C GLU A 232 -18.08 23.79 22.96
N LYS A 233 -16.85 23.28 23.06
CA LYS A 233 -15.89 23.29 21.93
C LYS A 233 -16.36 22.50 20.71
N ASP A 234 -17.18 21.47 20.90
CA ASP A 234 -17.75 20.66 19.82
C ASP A 234 -19.18 21.09 19.46
N GLY A 235 -19.70 22.15 20.08
CA GLY A 235 -21.02 22.72 19.83
C GLY A 235 -22.19 21.89 20.36
N ARG A 236 -21.95 20.82 21.13
CA ARG A 236 -23.00 19.94 21.64
C ARG A 236 -23.54 20.42 22.99
N ALA A 237 -24.76 20.02 23.34
CA ALA A 237 -25.31 20.26 24.68
C ALA A 237 -25.16 19.02 25.56
N TYR A 238 -24.35 19.10 26.61
CA TYR A 238 -24.16 17.99 27.56
C TYR A 238 -25.14 18.03 28.73
N ASP A 239 -25.71 19.20 29.03
CA ASP A 239 -26.77 19.37 30.01
C ASP A 239 -28.16 19.30 29.34
N ARG A 240 -29.01 18.41 29.85
CA ARG A 240 -30.39 18.29 29.40
C ARG A 240 -31.21 19.52 29.76
N ALA A 241 -31.01 20.08 30.95
CA ALA A 241 -31.79 21.22 31.42
C ALA A 241 -31.54 22.44 30.52
N ALA A 242 -30.28 22.69 30.14
CA ALA A 242 -29.95 23.67 29.12
C ALA A 242 -30.69 23.45 27.80
N ALA A 243 -30.69 22.23 27.25
CA ALA A 243 -31.42 21.93 26.01
C ALA A 243 -32.94 22.14 26.12
N GLU A 244 -33.55 21.75 27.25
CA GLU A 244 -34.99 21.97 27.51
C GLU A 244 -35.31 23.46 27.71
N ALA A 245 -34.43 24.22 28.35
CA ALA A 245 -34.58 25.67 28.52
C ALA A 245 -34.55 26.39 27.16
N VAL A 246 -33.60 26.03 26.28
CA VAL A 246 -33.55 26.57 24.91
C VAL A 246 -34.80 26.17 24.13
N LYS A 247 -35.23 24.91 24.23
CA LYS A 247 -36.45 24.41 23.57
C LYS A 247 -37.70 25.21 24.00
N ALA A 248 -37.83 25.53 25.29
CA ALA A 248 -38.93 26.34 25.80
C ALA A 248 -38.83 27.79 25.32
N ALA A 249 -37.63 28.38 25.32
CA ALA A 249 -37.40 29.76 24.89
C ALA A 249 -37.76 30.02 23.42
N ILE A 250 -37.50 29.05 22.53
CA ILE A 250 -37.76 29.19 21.09
C ILE A 250 -39.19 28.82 20.66
N ALA A 251 -40.01 28.26 21.56
CA ALA A 251 -41.32 27.72 21.20
C ALA A 251 -42.27 28.83 20.72
N GLY A 252 -42.81 28.68 19.50
CA GLY A 252 -43.72 29.66 18.90
C GLY A 252 -43.05 30.99 18.52
N LYS A 253 -41.71 31.04 18.50
CA LYS A 253 -40.94 32.22 18.12
C LYS A 253 -40.57 32.20 16.65
N THR A 254 -40.20 33.37 16.14
CA THR A 254 -39.69 33.55 14.79
C THR A 254 -38.18 33.74 14.84
N GLY A 255 -37.46 32.90 14.10
CA GLY A 255 -36.03 33.01 13.88
C GLY A 255 -35.70 33.92 12.71
N ARG A 256 -34.48 34.45 12.71
CA ARG A 256 -33.91 35.18 11.56
C ARG A 256 -32.73 34.42 11.00
N VAL A 257 -32.68 34.25 9.69
CA VAL A 257 -31.50 33.74 8.99
C VAL A 257 -30.41 34.80 9.08
N VAL A 258 -29.32 34.50 9.81
CA VAL A 258 -28.22 35.45 10.05
C VAL A 258 -27.01 35.17 9.18
N GLU A 259 -26.90 33.97 8.61
CA GLU A 259 -25.83 33.62 7.69
C GLU A 259 -26.31 32.57 6.69
N VAL A 260 -26.00 32.78 5.41
CA VAL A 260 -26.15 31.77 4.35
C VAL A 260 -24.85 31.63 3.59
N LYS A 261 -24.20 30.47 3.71
CA LYS A 261 -22.98 30.12 2.97
C LYS A 261 -23.29 29.05 1.93
N ASN A 262 -23.23 29.43 0.67
CA ASN A 262 -23.33 28.52 -0.46
C ASN A 262 -21.95 28.29 -1.08
N GLU A 263 -21.53 27.04 -1.14
CA GLU A 263 -20.26 26.64 -1.75
C GLU A 263 -20.52 25.60 -2.84
N ARG A 264 -20.29 25.98 -4.10
CA ARG A 264 -20.27 25.04 -5.22
C ARG A 264 -19.01 24.19 -5.15
N LYS A 265 -19.17 22.93 -4.78
CA LYS A 265 -18.06 21.97 -4.69
C LYS A 265 -17.98 21.12 -5.95
N ARG A 266 -16.86 21.26 -6.67
CA ARG A 266 -16.48 20.36 -7.76
C ARG A 266 -15.56 19.26 -7.23
N THR A 267 -15.94 18.01 -7.43
CA THR A 267 -15.15 16.84 -7.03
C THR A 267 -14.68 16.12 -8.28
N PRO A 268 -13.39 16.19 -8.62
CA PRO A 268 -12.87 15.53 -9.80
C PRO A 268 -12.95 14.01 -9.67
N PRO A 269 -12.93 13.27 -10.79
CA PRO A 269 -12.86 11.82 -10.74
C PRO A 269 -11.65 11.35 -9.94
N PRO A 270 -11.80 10.23 -9.21
CA PRO A 270 -10.70 9.67 -8.46
C PRO A 270 -9.66 9.11 -9.43
N GLN A 271 -8.36 9.29 -9.13
CA GLN A 271 -7.29 8.83 -10.02
C GLN A 271 -7.31 7.31 -10.20
N LEU A 272 -6.63 6.84 -11.26
CA LEU A 272 -6.42 5.41 -11.53
C LEU A 272 -5.87 4.67 -10.30
N TYR A 273 -6.03 3.35 -10.32
CA TYR A 273 -5.59 2.51 -9.23
C TYR A 273 -4.09 2.28 -9.26
N ASP A 274 -3.46 2.53 -8.13
CA ASP A 274 -2.35 1.70 -7.65
C ASP A 274 -2.91 0.50 -6.87
N LEU A 275 -2.04 -0.38 -6.38
CA LEU A 275 -2.46 -1.55 -5.59
C LEU A 275 -3.19 -1.16 -4.29
N THR A 276 -2.69 -0.15 -3.57
CA THR A 276 -3.22 0.25 -2.26
C THR A 276 -4.63 0.82 -2.41
N ALA A 277 -4.85 1.68 -3.40
CA ALA A 277 -6.14 2.26 -3.74
C ALA A 277 -7.14 1.19 -4.18
N LEU A 278 -6.72 0.20 -4.97
CA LEU A 278 -7.57 -0.93 -5.35
C LEU A 278 -7.96 -1.78 -4.14
N GLN A 279 -7.00 -2.11 -3.27
CA GLN A 279 -7.26 -2.86 -2.03
C GLN A 279 -8.21 -2.12 -1.08
N ARG A 280 -8.05 -0.81 -0.93
CA ARG A 280 -8.92 0.04 -0.10
C ARG A 280 -10.33 0.11 -0.65
N ASP A 281 -10.50 0.28 -1.96
CA ASP A 281 -11.82 0.34 -2.59
C ASP A 281 -12.52 -1.02 -2.54
N ALA A 282 -11.81 -2.11 -2.86
CA ALA A 282 -12.32 -3.47 -2.75
C ALA A 282 -12.71 -3.85 -1.32
N ASN A 283 -11.95 -3.45 -0.30
CA ASN A 283 -12.33 -3.67 1.09
C ASN A 283 -13.60 -2.89 1.48
N THR A 284 -13.69 -1.63 1.07
CA THR A 284 -14.84 -0.78 1.38
C THR A 284 -16.12 -1.29 0.71
N ARG A 285 -16.05 -1.56 -0.60
CA ARG A 285 -17.21 -1.96 -1.42
C ARG A 285 -17.56 -3.44 -1.31
N LEU A 286 -16.55 -4.31 -1.32
CA LEU A 286 -16.73 -5.77 -1.43
C LEU A 286 -16.42 -6.51 -0.13
N GLY A 287 -15.81 -5.85 0.86
CA GLY A 287 -15.36 -6.51 2.09
C GLY A 287 -14.14 -7.41 1.91
N PHE A 288 -13.42 -7.30 0.78
CA PHE A 288 -12.23 -8.12 0.52
C PHE A 288 -11.07 -7.70 1.44
N SER A 289 -10.25 -8.67 1.86
CA SER A 289 -8.97 -8.37 2.48
C SER A 289 -7.97 -7.86 1.45
N ALA A 290 -6.91 -7.22 1.92
CA ALA A 290 -5.81 -6.78 1.05
C ALA A 290 -5.22 -7.94 0.22
N GLU A 291 -5.04 -9.11 0.86
CA GLU A 291 -4.49 -10.32 0.22
C GLU A 291 -5.46 -10.93 -0.80
N ARG A 292 -6.76 -11.00 -0.48
CA ARG A 292 -7.78 -11.51 -1.41
C ARG A 292 -7.84 -10.66 -2.69
N THR A 293 -7.81 -9.34 -2.54
CA THR A 293 -7.75 -8.40 -3.66
C THR A 293 -6.48 -8.58 -4.49
N LEU A 294 -5.31 -8.69 -3.84
CA LEU A 294 -4.04 -8.90 -4.54
C LEU A 294 -4.03 -10.22 -5.32
N LYS A 295 -4.53 -11.30 -4.72
CA LYS A 295 -4.62 -12.62 -5.38
C LYS A 295 -5.51 -12.58 -6.63
N ALA A 296 -6.69 -11.96 -6.54
CA ALA A 296 -7.59 -11.81 -7.68
C ALA A 296 -6.96 -10.94 -8.78
N ALA A 297 -6.35 -9.80 -8.42
CA ALA A 297 -5.65 -8.94 -9.35
C ALA A 297 -4.46 -9.66 -10.03
N GLN A 298 -3.72 -10.49 -9.29
CA GLN A 298 -2.64 -11.30 -9.85
C GLN A 298 -3.15 -12.35 -10.84
N ASN A 299 -4.27 -13.03 -10.54
CA ASN A 299 -4.89 -13.94 -11.50
C ASN A 299 -5.33 -13.21 -12.78
N LEU A 300 -5.95 -12.02 -12.65
CA LEU A 300 -6.35 -11.18 -13.79
C LEU A 300 -5.15 -10.78 -14.67
N TYR A 301 -4.01 -10.47 -14.07
CA TYR A 301 -2.78 -10.10 -14.78
C TYR A 301 -2.05 -11.32 -15.38
N GLU A 302 -1.84 -12.37 -14.60
CA GLU A 302 -0.97 -13.49 -15.01
C GLU A 302 -1.71 -14.50 -15.89
N LYS A 303 -2.93 -14.89 -15.51
CA LYS A 303 -3.70 -15.96 -16.17
C LYS A 303 -4.57 -15.41 -17.29
N SER A 304 -5.40 -14.41 -16.98
CA SER A 304 -6.41 -13.91 -17.92
C SER A 304 -5.92 -12.76 -18.80
N LYS A 305 -4.78 -12.13 -18.44
CA LYS A 305 -4.20 -10.99 -19.16
C LYS A 305 -5.17 -9.81 -19.33
N LEU A 306 -6.10 -9.62 -18.39
CA LEU A 306 -7.18 -8.63 -18.46
C LEU A 306 -6.80 -7.27 -17.89
N ILE A 307 -5.87 -7.23 -16.93
CA ILE A 307 -5.39 -5.98 -16.33
C ILE A 307 -3.87 -5.88 -16.46
N THR A 308 -3.36 -4.65 -16.33
CA THR A 308 -1.93 -4.36 -16.26
C THR A 308 -1.35 -4.76 -14.89
N TYR A 309 -0.03 -4.71 -14.74
CA TYR A 309 0.67 -5.24 -13.57
C TYR A 309 0.12 -4.66 -12.24
N PRO A 310 -0.39 -5.50 -11.32
CA PRO A 310 -1.19 -5.02 -10.20
C PRO A 310 -0.38 -4.63 -8.97
N ARG A 311 0.94 -4.84 -8.93
CA ARG A 311 1.81 -4.43 -7.80
C ARG A 311 2.52 -3.12 -8.09
N THR A 312 1.78 -2.16 -8.61
CA THR A 312 2.23 -0.79 -8.91
C THR A 312 1.86 0.15 -7.76
N ASP A 313 2.70 1.16 -7.54
CA ASP A 313 2.43 2.31 -6.67
C ASP A 313 2.00 3.56 -7.46
N SER A 314 2.00 3.49 -8.79
CA SER A 314 1.63 4.59 -9.67
C SER A 314 0.12 4.65 -9.92
N ARG A 315 -0.40 5.88 -9.96
CA ARG A 315 -1.80 6.19 -10.27
C ARG A 315 -1.97 6.92 -11.61
N VAL A 316 -0.92 6.93 -12.43
CA VAL A 316 -0.88 7.55 -13.76
C VAL A 316 -0.37 6.54 -14.80
N LEU A 317 -0.60 6.87 -16.06
CA LEU A 317 -0.08 6.19 -17.24
C LEU A 317 1.08 7.00 -17.84
N PRO A 318 2.06 6.34 -18.48
CA PRO A 318 2.97 7.03 -19.38
C PRO A 318 2.23 7.46 -20.65
N ASN A 319 2.74 8.47 -21.33
CA ASN A 319 2.09 9.04 -22.53
C ASN A 319 1.99 8.03 -23.68
N ASP A 320 2.92 7.08 -23.77
CA ASP A 320 2.93 6.03 -24.79
C ASP A 320 1.77 5.01 -24.66
N MET A 321 1.07 5.00 -23.53
CA MET A 321 -0.10 4.16 -23.29
C MET A 321 -1.41 4.78 -23.80
N ALA A 322 -1.44 6.08 -24.12
CA ALA A 322 -2.65 6.76 -24.58
C ALA A 322 -3.34 6.09 -25.79
N PRO A 323 -2.61 5.59 -26.81
CA PRO A 323 -3.23 4.89 -27.95
C PRO A 323 -3.90 3.56 -27.58
N LYS A 324 -3.58 2.96 -26.43
CA LYS A 324 -4.15 1.68 -25.98
C LYS A 324 -5.44 1.84 -25.18
N VAL A 325 -5.68 3.02 -24.60
CA VAL A 325 -6.84 3.28 -23.73
C VAL A 325 -8.19 3.11 -24.44
N PRO A 326 -8.38 3.53 -25.72
CA PRO A 326 -9.63 3.29 -26.43
C PRO A 326 -10.01 1.80 -26.51
N ALA A 327 -9.05 0.93 -26.83
CA ALA A 327 -9.28 -0.52 -26.86
C ALA A 327 -9.62 -1.09 -25.47
N ALA A 328 -8.96 -0.59 -24.41
CA ALA A 328 -9.28 -0.96 -23.03
C ALA A 328 -10.70 -0.55 -22.61
N LEU A 329 -11.17 0.63 -23.03
CA LEU A 329 -12.54 1.10 -22.80
C LEU A 329 -13.57 0.29 -23.59
N ALA A 330 -13.26 -0.11 -24.83
CA ALA A 330 -14.17 -0.93 -25.65
C ALA A 330 -14.35 -2.35 -25.09
N ALA A 331 -13.36 -2.86 -24.36
CA ALA A 331 -13.32 -4.22 -23.82
C ALA A 331 -13.98 -4.37 -22.43
N VAL A 332 -14.66 -3.34 -21.90
CA VAL A 332 -15.27 -3.40 -20.57
C VAL A 332 -16.48 -4.37 -20.52
N PRO A 333 -16.82 -4.89 -19.33
CA PRO A 333 -18.01 -5.74 -19.14
C PRO A 333 -19.31 -5.08 -19.61
N ALA A 334 -20.28 -5.89 -20.05
CA ALA A 334 -21.54 -5.42 -20.64
C ALA A 334 -22.29 -4.35 -19.82
N PRO A 335 -22.40 -4.44 -18.48
CA PRO A 335 -23.06 -3.40 -17.67
C PRO A 335 -22.39 -2.03 -17.71
N LEU A 336 -21.11 -1.95 -18.09
CA LEU A 336 -20.33 -0.71 -18.15
C LEU A 336 -20.21 -0.15 -19.57
N LYS A 337 -20.61 -0.90 -20.60
CA LYS A 337 -20.50 -0.49 -22.01
C LYS A 337 -21.18 0.86 -22.32
N PRO A 338 -22.39 1.17 -21.82
CA PRO A 338 -23.02 2.47 -22.11
C PRO A 338 -22.16 3.65 -21.62
N PHE A 339 -21.56 3.53 -20.43
CA PHE A 339 -20.68 4.58 -19.90
C PHE A 339 -19.38 4.70 -20.68
N ALA A 340 -18.79 3.57 -21.08
CA ALA A 340 -17.57 3.57 -21.88
C ALA A 340 -17.81 4.15 -23.28
N GLN A 341 -18.93 3.83 -23.92
CA GLN A 341 -19.32 4.39 -25.22
C GLN A 341 -19.52 5.91 -25.14
N ALA A 342 -20.26 6.40 -24.14
CA ALA A 342 -20.45 7.84 -23.95
C ALA A 342 -19.13 8.61 -23.73
N VAL A 343 -18.14 7.97 -23.11
CA VAL A 343 -16.79 8.53 -22.95
C VAL A 343 -16.01 8.51 -24.28
N LEU A 344 -16.15 7.45 -25.08
CA LEU A 344 -15.47 7.28 -26.36
C LEU A 344 -16.01 8.18 -27.49
N GLU A 345 -17.25 8.67 -27.36
CA GLU A 345 -17.86 9.65 -28.28
C GLU A 345 -17.20 11.04 -28.22
N LYS A 346 -16.34 11.28 -27.21
CA LYS A 346 -15.64 12.56 -27.01
C LYS A 346 -14.12 12.33 -27.01
N PRO A 347 -13.31 13.38 -27.29
CA PRO A 347 -11.87 13.30 -27.10
C PRO A 347 -11.52 12.90 -25.66
N LEU A 348 -10.80 11.79 -25.49
CA LEU A 348 -10.40 11.31 -24.17
C LEU A 348 -9.48 12.33 -23.48
N ALA A 349 -9.76 12.59 -22.20
CA ALA A 349 -8.96 13.51 -21.39
C ALA A 349 -7.47 13.11 -21.37
N ARG A 350 -6.57 14.06 -21.70
CA ARG A 350 -5.11 13.91 -21.66
C ARG A 350 -4.47 14.84 -20.62
N THR A 351 -4.90 14.71 -19.37
CA THR A 351 -4.40 15.57 -18.28
C THR A 351 -3.26 14.89 -17.52
N LYS A 352 -2.44 15.68 -16.82
CA LYS A 352 -1.40 15.19 -15.87
C LYS A 352 -1.96 14.36 -14.70
N ARG A 353 -3.29 14.31 -14.52
CA ARG A 353 -3.93 13.41 -13.55
C ARG A 353 -4.02 11.97 -14.04
N ILE A 354 -3.95 11.78 -15.36
CA ILE A 354 -4.07 10.48 -16.04
C ILE A 354 -2.74 10.09 -16.67
N TYR A 355 -2.08 11.02 -17.39
CA TYR A 355 -0.84 10.76 -18.11
C TYR A 355 0.30 11.65 -17.58
N ASP A 356 1.30 11.07 -16.94
CA ASP A 356 2.42 11.82 -16.39
C ASP A 356 3.67 10.95 -16.26
N ASP A 357 4.51 10.93 -17.30
CA ASP A 357 5.77 10.14 -17.32
C ASP A 357 6.66 10.42 -16.11
N ALA A 358 6.65 11.66 -15.58
CA ALA A 358 7.44 12.05 -14.42
C ALA A 358 6.97 11.42 -13.09
N LYS A 359 5.75 10.86 -13.06
CA LYS A 359 5.16 10.17 -11.90
C LYS A 359 4.96 8.67 -12.13
N VAL A 360 5.46 8.16 -13.25
CA VAL A 360 5.59 6.71 -13.46
C VAL A 360 6.88 6.27 -12.79
N THR A 361 6.79 5.28 -11.91
CA THR A 361 7.91 4.67 -11.20
C THR A 361 8.45 3.51 -12.04
N ASP A 362 8.65 2.33 -11.44
CA ASP A 362 8.93 1.08 -12.14
C ASP A 362 7.71 0.57 -12.93
N HIS A 363 6.50 0.96 -12.52
CA HIS A 363 5.25 0.58 -13.16
C HIS A 363 4.27 1.74 -13.27
N HIS A 364 3.28 1.59 -14.15
CA HIS A 364 2.17 2.53 -14.32
C HIS A 364 0.90 2.00 -13.64
N ALA A 365 -0.18 2.77 -13.67
CA ALA A 365 -1.44 2.42 -13.04
C ALA A 365 -2.09 1.12 -13.56
N ILE A 366 -2.95 0.54 -12.72
CA ILE A 366 -3.74 -0.65 -13.00
C ILE A 366 -4.93 -0.26 -13.89
N ILE A 367 -4.94 -0.73 -15.13
CA ILE A 367 -6.00 -0.54 -16.12
C ILE A 367 -6.32 -1.86 -16.85
N PRO A 368 -7.49 -1.98 -17.50
CA PRO A 368 -7.74 -3.07 -18.43
C PRO A 368 -6.78 -3.04 -19.63
N THR A 369 -6.47 -4.21 -20.19
CA THR A 369 -5.53 -4.35 -21.35
C THR A 369 -6.20 -4.26 -22.72
N GLY A 370 -7.53 -4.38 -22.79
CA GLY A 370 -8.28 -4.51 -24.04
C GLY A 370 -8.65 -5.95 -24.40
N HIS A 371 -8.15 -6.95 -23.66
CA HIS A 371 -8.60 -8.33 -23.81
C HIS A 371 -9.97 -8.55 -23.17
N THR A 372 -10.76 -9.45 -23.74
CA THR A 372 -12.07 -9.86 -23.21
C THR A 372 -12.05 -11.35 -22.85
N THR A 373 -12.91 -11.73 -21.91
CA THR A 373 -13.19 -13.14 -21.61
C THR A 373 -14.65 -13.33 -21.26
N SER A 374 -15.21 -14.48 -21.63
CA SER A 374 -16.58 -14.89 -21.29
C SER A 374 -16.67 -15.65 -19.95
N SER A 375 -15.54 -15.93 -19.31
CA SER A 375 -15.45 -16.89 -18.18
C SER A 375 -15.12 -16.26 -16.82
N LEU A 376 -15.20 -14.93 -16.70
CA LEU A 376 -14.83 -14.25 -15.47
C LEU A 376 -15.96 -14.33 -14.44
N ALA A 377 -15.68 -14.92 -13.27
CA ALA A 377 -16.63 -15.05 -12.17
C ALA A 377 -15.96 -14.71 -10.83
N GLY A 378 -16.77 -14.56 -9.77
CA GLY A 378 -16.29 -14.42 -8.40
C GLY A 378 -15.41 -13.18 -8.17
N ASP A 379 -14.30 -13.38 -7.46
CA ASP A 379 -13.41 -12.31 -7.02
C ASP A 379 -12.74 -11.60 -8.19
N GLU A 380 -12.31 -12.35 -9.21
CA GLU A 380 -11.71 -11.75 -10.39
C GLU A 380 -12.70 -10.86 -11.15
N ALA A 381 -13.97 -11.27 -11.26
CA ALA A 381 -15.01 -10.45 -11.89
C ALA A 381 -15.25 -9.15 -11.12
N ALA A 382 -15.32 -9.23 -9.79
CA ALA A 382 -15.54 -8.07 -8.94
C ALA A 382 -14.36 -7.09 -8.97
N ILE A 383 -13.13 -7.58 -8.94
CA ILE A 383 -11.93 -6.72 -9.05
C ILE A 383 -11.81 -6.11 -10.45
N PHE A 384 -12.12 -6.87 -11.51
CA PHE A 384 -12.09 -6.35 -12.87
C PHE A 384 -13.13 -5.24 -13.08
N ASP A 385 -14.35 -5.40 -12.55
CA ASP A 385 -15.39 -4.36 -12.57
C ASP A 385 -14.90 -3.07 -11.92
N LEU A 386 -14.25 -3.12 -10.75
CA LEU A 386 -13.67 -1.93 -10.12
C LEU A 386 -12.63 -1.25 -11.02
N VAL A 387 -11.70 -2.02 -11.59
CA VAL A 387 -10.65 -1.50 -12.47
C VAL A 387 -11.25 -0.86 -13.73
N CYS A 388 -12.25 -1.49 -14.36
CA CYS A 388 -12.97 -0.93 -15.50
C CYS A 388 -13.72 0.35 -15.14
N ARG A 389 -14.47 0.37 -14.03
CA ARG A 389 -15.16 1.59 -13.57
C ARG A 389 -14.17 2.72 -13.36
N ARG A 390 -12.99 2.42 -12.82
CA ARG A 390 -11.99 3.46 -12.58
C ARG A 390 -11.43 4.06 -13.87
N LEU A 391 -11.16 3.23 -14.89
CA LEU A 391 -10.72 3.73 -16.19
C LEU A 391 -11.78 4.60 -16.86
N ILE A 392 -13.06 4.21 -16.78
CA ILE A 392 -14.16 5.02 -17.32
C ILE A 392 -14.25 6.35 -16.56
N ALA A 393 -14.27 6.30 -15.22
CA ALA A 393 -14.47 7.47 -14.36
C ALA A 393 -13.44 8.59 -14.61
N VAL A 394 -12.16 8.26 -14.82
CA VAL A 394 -11.13 9.29 -15.05
C VAL A 394 -11.34 10.13 -16.32
N HIS A 395 -12.19 9.64 -17.25
CA HIS A 395 -12.57 10.35 -18.46
C HIS A 395 -14.00 10.94 -18.41
N MET A 396 -14.69 10.83 -17.27
CA MET A 396 -16.00 11.46 -17.04
C MET A 396 -15.83 12.86 -16.44
N ALA A 397 -16.91 13.65 -16.48
CA ALA A 397 -16.95 14.97 -15.84
C ALA A 397 -16.86 14.90 -14.31
N ASP A 398 -16.45 16.01 -13.70
CA ASP A 398 -16.49 16.21 -12.26
C ASP A 398 -17.92 16.03 -11.72
N SER A 399 -18.03 15.56 -10.47
CA SER A 399 -19.30 15.68 -9.75
C SER A 399 -19.42 17.07 -9.16
N VAL A 400 -20.57 17.73 -9.38
CA VAL A 400 -20.84 19.09 -8.92
C VAL A 400 -22.02 19.07 -7.97
N GLN A 401 -21.85 19.61 -6.77
CA GLN A 401 -22.91 19.79 -5.80
C GLN A 401 -22.79 21.16 -5.13
N ASP A 402 -23.91 21.78 -4.82
CA ASP A 402 -23.95 22.99 -4.00
C ASP A 402 -24.13 22.57 -2.54
N ASN A 403 -23.18 22.95 -1.68
CA ASN A 403 -23.30 22.77 -0.24
C ASN A 403 -23.76 24.08 0.39
N THR A 404 -24.88 24.02 1.09
CA THR A 404 -25.47 25.18 1.75
C THR A 404 -25.34 25.00 3.26
N LYS A 405 -24.78 25.98 3.94
CA LYS A 405 -24.79 26.10 5.40
C LYS A 405 -25.59 27.33 5.79
N VAL A 406 -26.53 27.16 6.70
CA VAL A 406 -27.41 28.23 7.18
C VAL A 406 -27.31 28.29 8.69
N CYS A 407 -27.18 29.51 9.21
CA CYS A 407 -27.37 29.79 10.62
C CYS A 407 -28.67 30.57 10.80
N THR A 408 -29.62 29.98 11.51
CA THR A 408 -30.89 30.62 11.89
C THR A 408 -30.84 30.92 13.37
N ARG A 409 -30.96 32.20 13.73
CA ARG A 409 -30.90 32.67 15.12
C ARG A 409 -32.32 32.86 15.65
N VAL A 410 -32.63 32.22 16.77
CA VAL A 410 -33.92 32.36 17.47
C VAL A 410 -33.65 32.73 18.92
N GLU A 411 -34.15 33.88 19.38
CA GLU A 411 -33.98 34.34 20.78
C GLU A 411 -32.50 34.31 21.24
N GLY A 412 -31.57 34.64 20.33
CA GLY A 412 -30.13 34.62 20.59
C GLY A 412 -29.43 33.26 20.42
N TYR A 413 -30.16 32.17 20.19
CA TYR A 413 -29.61 30.83 19.99
C TYR A 413 -29.41 30.49 18.50
N ASP A 414 -28.24 29.97 18.16
CA ASP A 414 -27.87 29.63 16.79
C ASP A 414 -28.22 28.19 16.42
N PHE A 415 -29.00 28.03 15.35
CA PHE A 415 -29.35 26.73 14.77
C PHE A 415 -28.65 26.57 13.42
N LEU A 416 -27.81 25.54 13.32
CA LEU A 416 -27.04 25.24 12.12
C LEU A 416 -27.76 24.19 11.27
N SER A 417 -27.97 24.54 10.01
CA SER A 417 -28.56 23.65 9.01
C SER A 417 -27.56 23.45 7.88
N THR A 418 -27.35 22.21 7.46
CA THR A 418 -26.52 21.89 6.30
C THR A 418 -27.36 21.17 5.26
N GLY A 419 -27.23 21.57 4.00
CA GLY A 419 -27.82 20.86 2.87
C GLY A 419 -26.83 20.66 1.73
N ALA A 420 -27.12 19.66 0.89
CA ALA A 420 -26.37 19.43 -0.34
C ALA A 420 -27.32 19.13 -1.49
N THR A 421 -27.19 19.89 -2.56
CA THR A 421 -28.00 19.71 -3.77
C THR A 421 -27.09 19.25 -4.90
N PRO A 422 -27.28 18.03 -5.45
CA PRO A 422 -26.53 17.59 -6.62
C PRO A 422 -26.91 18.44 -7.84
N ILE A 423 -25.91 18.99 -8.52
CA ILE A 423 -26.08 19.77 -9.76
C ILE A 423 -25.73 18.89 -10.96
N GLU A 424 -24.60 18.19 -10.89
CA GLU A 424 -24.15 17.23 -11.89
C GLU A 424 -23.59 15.99 -11.17
N GLU A 425 -24.11 14.80 -11.48
CA GLU A 425 -23.56 13.57 -10.89
C GLU A 425 -22.14 13.28 -11.37
N GLY A 426 -21.82 13.63 -12.62
CA GLY A 426 -20.52 13.38 -13.24
C GLY A 426 -20.10 11.91 -13.11
N TRP A 427 -18.85 11.67 -12.71
CA TRP A 427 -18.32 10.33 -12.49
C TRP A 427 -19.06 9.50 -11.42
N ARG A 428 -19.83 10.12 -10.50
CA ARG A 428 -20.56 9.38 -9.45
C ARG A 428 -21.70 8.54 -10.00
N ALA A 429 -22.27 8.91 -11.15
CA ALA A 429 -23.30 8.13 -11.85
C ALA A 429 -22.84 6.67 -12.09
N LEU A 430 -21.53 6.48 -12.33
CA LEU A 430 -20.93 5.17 -12.54
C LEU A 430 -20.95 4.27 -11.30
N TYR A 431 -21.03 4.83 -10.10
CA TYR A 431 -20.98 4.08 -8.84
C TYR A 431 -22.35 3.94 -8.17
N ARG A 432 -23.40 4.56 -8.73
CA ARG A 432 -24.77 4.61 -8.17
C ARG A 432 -24.76 5.02 -6.68
N GLU A 433 -23.83 5.88 -6.30
CA GLU A 433 -23.77 6.45 -4.95
C GLU A 433 -24.80 7.58 -4.86
N ALA A 434 -26.06 7.23 -4.55
CA ALA A 434 -27.04 8.24 -4.16
C ALA A 434 -26.53 8.95 -2.88
N PRO A 435 -26.65 10.28 -2.75
CA PRO A 435 -26.37 10.97 -1.50
C PRO A 435 -27.24 10.34 -0.39
N LYS A 436 -26.61 9.77 0.64
CA LYS A 436 -27.33 9.23 1.81
C LYS A 436 -28.05 10.37 2.53
N ASP A 437 -29.37 10.32 2.65
CA ASP A 437 -30.22 11.15 3.53
C ASP A 437 -29.65 12.54 3.85
N VAL A 438 -29.25 13.29 2.81
CA VAL A 438 -28.80 14.67 2.99
C VAL A 438 -30.01 15.55 2.80
N GLN A 439 -30.33 16.36 3.81
CA GLN A 439 -31.35 17.40 3.70
C GLN A 439 -31.06 18.28 2.48
N THR A 440 -32.07 18.53 1.66
CA THR A 440 -32.03 19.62 0.70
C THR A 440 -32.52 20.88 1.40
N LEU A 441 -31.77 21.98 1.30
CA LEU A 441 -32.20 23.26 1.83
C LEU A 441 -32.93 24.06 0.74
N PRO A 442 -34.02 24.75 1.06
CA PRO A 442 -34.64 25.69 0.14
C PRO A 442 -33.69 26.89 -0.12
N PRO A 443 -33.89 27.65 -1.20
CA PRO A 443 -33.21 28.93 -1.39
C PRO A 443 -33.52 29.86 -0.20
N LEU A 444 -32.47 30.28 0.50
CA LEU A 444 -32.55 31.12 1.71
C LEU A 444 -31.68 32.35 1.54
N ARG A 445 -32.13 33.50 2.07
CA ARG A 445 -31.38 34.76 2.12
C ARG A 445 -31.20 35.22 3.56
N GLU A 446 -30.11 35.95 3.80
CA GLU A 446 -29.90 36.62 5.06
C GLU A 446 -31.01 37.64 5.33
N GLY A 447 -31.46 37.68 6.57
CA GLY A 447 -32.56 38.51 7.02
C GLY A 447 -33.94 37.87 6.89
N GLU A 448 -34.08 36.73 6.20
CA GLU A 448 -35.37 36.04 6.12
C GLU A 448 -35.82 35.52 7.48
N GLU A 449 -37.12 35.65 7.73
CA GLU A 449 -37.78 35.17 8.94
C GLU A 449 -38.26 33.72 8.76
N ARG A 450 -38.18 32.94 9.84
CA ARG A 450 -38.59 31.53 9.88
C ARG A 450 -39.22 31.17 11.21
N ASP A 451 -40.50 30.82 11.19
CA ASP A 451 -41.20 30.39 12.39
C ASP A 451 -40.73 29.03 12.88
N VAL A 452 -40.53 28.90 14.18
CA VAL A 452 -40.28 27.62 14.83
C VAL A 452 -41.60 26.86 14.93
N ARG A 453 -41.84 25.93 14.00
CA ARG A 453 -43.05 25.09 13.96
C ARG A 453 -43.02 23.96 14.98
N GLY A 454 -41.83 23.59 15.43
CA GLY A 454 -41.63 22.58 16.45
C GLY A 454 -40.16 22.46 16.84
N ALA A 455 -39.91 21.84 17.99
CA ALA A 455 -38.57 21.53 18.44
C ALA A 455 -38.53 20.17 19.14
N SER A 456 -37.49 19.40 18.88
CA SER A 456 -37.33 18.07 19.47
C SER A 456 -35.92 17.90 20.03
N ILE A 457 -35.82 17.22 21.18
CA ILE A 457 -34.55 16.87 21.79
C ILE A 457 -34.36 15.38 21.62
N ARG A 458 -33.20 15.00 21.07
CA ARG A 458 -32.78 13.60 21.01
C ARG A 458 -31.55 13.39 21.87
N LYS A 459 -31.66 12.48 22.83
CA LYS A 459 -30.51 11.97 23.56
C LYS A 459 -29.64 11.16 22.59
N LYS A 460 -28.39 11.54 22.44
CA LYS A 460 -27.36 10.83 21.70
C LYS A 460 -26.17 10.57 22.62
N THR A 461 -25.31 9.66 22.22
CA THR A 461 -24.11 9.31 22.99
C THR A 461 -22.92 9.39 22.04
N THR A 462 -21.82 9.99 22.51
CA THR A 462 -20.57 10.00 21.75
C THR A 462 -20.08 8.59 21.49
N ARG A 463 -19.43 8.37 20.34
CA ARG A 463 -18.95 7.04 19.93
C ARG A 463 -17.43 7.03 19.92
N PRO A 464 -16.79 5.91 20.30
CA PRO A 464 -15.35 5.76 20.14
C PRO A 464 -14.98 5.80 18.65
N PRO A 465 -13.70 6.05 18.33
CA PRO A 465 -13.21 5.94 16.96
C PRO A 465 -13.43 4.52 16.42
N ALA A 466 -13.60 4.41 15.10
CA ALA A 466 -13.77 3.11 14.46
C ALA A 466 -12.47 2.29 14.55
N ARG A 467 -12.59 0.99 14.83
CA ARG A 467 -11.46 0.04 14.71
C ARG A 467 -10.92 0.04 13.28
N HIS A 468 -9.65 -0.33 13.12
CA HIS A 468 -9.10 -0.45 11.79
C HIS A 468 -9.75 -1.59 11.01
N THR A 469 -10.04 -1.33 9.74
CA THR A 469 -10.19 -2.36 8.70
C THR A 469 -8.89 -2.43 7.88
N ASP A 470 -8.77 -3.45 7.01
CA ASP A 470 -7.70 -3.50 5.99
C ASP A 470 -7.60 -2.17 5.23
N ALA A 471 -8.71 -1.57 4.78
CA ALA A 471 -8.68 -0.28 4.06
C ALA A 471 -8.09 0.85 4.90
N SER A 472 -8.56 1.01 6.14
CA SER A 472 -8.10 2.11 6.99
C SER A 472 -6.64 1.93 7.42
N LEU A 473 -6.21 0.69 7.67
CA LEU A 473 -4.84 0.39 8.07
C LEU A 473 -3.88 0.59 6.89
N LEU A 474 -4.23 0.10 5.69
CA LEU A 474 -3.44 0.36 4.49
C LEU A 474 -3.32 1.86 4.20
N GLY A 475 -4.40 2.62 4.39
CA GLY A 475 -4.37 4.07 4.30
C GLY A 475 -3.41 4.70 5.32
N MET A 476 -3.35 4.20 6.55
CA MET A 476 -2.39 4.68 7.55
C MET A 476 -0.95 4.26 7.26
N MET A 477 -0.73 3.03 6.79
CA MET A 477 0.59 2.56 6.38
C MET A 477 1.12 3.42 5.22
N GLU A 478 0.30 3.69 4.21
CA GLU A 478 0.64 4.57 3.08
C GLU A 478 0.97 6.00 3.54
N ASN A 479 0.20 6.53 4.49
CA ASN A 479 0.35 7.90 4.98
C ASN A 479 1.09 7.99 6.31
N ALA A 480 1.91 6.98 6.65
CA ALA A 480 2.58 6.91 7.95
C ALA A 480 3.56 8.06 8.18
N GLY A 481 3.99 8.75 7.12
CA GLY A 481 4.75 10.00 7.23
C GLY A 481 4.01 11.12 7.96
N ASN A 482 2.67 11.11 8.01
CA ASN A 482 1.89 12.08 8.80
C ASN A 482 2.04 11.88 10.31
N LEU A 483 2.62 10.75 10.75
CA LEU A 483 2.94 10.47 12.15
C LEU A 483 4.36 10.95 12.51
N VAL A 484 5.08 11.55 11.56
CA VAL A 484 6.44 12.05 11.74
C VAL A 484 6.40 13.58 11.80
N GLU A 485 6.98 14.14 12.85
CA GLU A 485 7.01 15.60 13.08
C GLU A 485 8.02 16.31 12.16
N ASP A 486 9.13 15.65 11.82
CA ASP A 486 10.14 16.18 10.89
C ASP A 486 9.59 16.25 9.45
N GLU A 487 9.48 17.47 8.93
CA GLU A 487 8.86 17.74 7.63
C GLU A 487 9.65 17.14 6.45
N GLU A 488 10.98 17.05 6.56
CA GLU A 488 11.82 16.44 5.53
C GLU A 488 11.60 14.92 5.47
N LEU A 489 11.57 14.25 6.63
CA LEU A 489 11.26 12.83 6.75
C LEU A 489 9.83 12.54 6.29
N ARG A 490 8.86 13.38 6.66
CA ARG A 490 7.47 13.28 6.20
C ARG A 490 7.36 13.34 4.69
N ALA A 491 8.03 14.29 4.04
CA ALA A 491 8.03 14.41 2.58
C ALA A 491 8.59 13.14 1.90
N ARG A 492 9.60 12.48 2.49
CA ARG A 492 10.19 11.24 1.96
C ARG A 492 9.30 10.01 2.17
N MET A 493 8.60 9.95 3.31
CA MET A 493 7.65 8.88 3.58
C MET A 493 6.38 8.97 2.73
N LYS A 494 6.07 10.13 2.13
CA LYS A 494 4.90 10.31 1.24
C LYS A 494 4.89 9.35 0.05
N ALA A 495 6.05 8.90 -0.41
CA ALA A 495 6.16 7.99 -1.55
C ALA A 495 6.02 6.50 -1.18
N SER A 496 6.45 6.10 0.04
CA SER A 496 6.58 4.68 0.38
C SER A 496 5.87 4.25 1.66
N GLY A 497 5.58 5.17 2.59
CA GLY A 497 4.94 4.87 3.87
C GLY A 497 5.64 3.76 4.67
N LEU A 498 4.87 3.00 5.44
CA LEU A 498 5.30 1.76 6.09
C LEU A 498 5.18 0.58 5.13
N GLY A 499 6.31 0.16 4.57
CA GLY A 499 6.39 -0.94 3.61
C GLY A 499 5.87 -0.59 2.22
N THR A 500 6.30 -1.34 1.20
CA THR A 500 5.88 -1.13 -0.18
C THR A 500 4.48 -1.67 -0.44
N PRO A 501 3.71 -1.16 -1.43
CA PRO A 501 2.38 -1.69 -1.74
C PRO A 501 2.35 -3.22 -1.92
N ALA A 502 3.39 -3.80 -2.50
CA ALA A 502 3.52 -5.25 -2.69
C ALA A 502 3.68 -6.07 -1.40
N THR A 503 4.09 -5.45 -0.28
CA THR A 503 4.41 -6.15 0.99
C THR A 503 3.39 -5.90 2.10
N ARG A 504 2.62 -4.81 2.04
CA ARG A 504 1.67 -4.42 3.11
C ARG A 504 0.63 -5.50 3.42
N ALA A 505 0.05 -6.13 2.39
CA ALA A 505 -0.90 -7.23 2.56
C ALA A 505 -0.27 -8.43 3.28
N ALA A 506 0.92 -8.85 2.84
CA ALA A 506 1.64 -9.97 3.44
C ALA A 506 2.03 -9.68 4.91
N ILE A 507 2.38 -8.43 5.23
CA ILE A 507 2.66 -8.01 6.61
C ILE A 507 1.42 -8.12 7.49
N LEU A 508 0.25 -7.68 7.01
CA LEU A 508 -1.00 -7.80 7.74
C LEU A 508 -1.37 -9.28 7.99
N GLU A 509 -1.29 -10.11 6.94
CA GLU A 509 -1.57 -11.55 7.09
C GLU A 509 -0.54 -12.23 7.99
N ARG A 510 0.71 -11.75 8.01
CA ARG A 510 1.74 -12.22 8.95
C ARG A 510 1.37 -11.89 10.40
N LEU A 511 0.90 -10.67 10.70
CA LEU A 511 0.45 -10.28 12.04
C LEU A 511 -0.70 -11.16 12.53
N ILE A 512 -1.59 -11.56 11.63
CA ILE A 512 -2.67 -12.51 11.91
C ILE A 512 -2.11 -13.92 12.17
N GLN A 513 -1.25 -14.41 11.27
CA GLN A 513 -0.67 -15.75 11.35
C GLN A 513 0.13 -16.00 12.64
N VAL A 514 0.85 -14.99 13.14
CA VAL A 514 1.67 -15.11 14.37
C VAL A 514 0.85 -14.88 15.65
N GLY A 515 -0.44 -14.61 15.49
CA GLY A 515 -1.39 -14.43 16.58
C GLY A 515 -1.29 -13.08 17.28
N TYR A 516 -0.77 -12.03 16.63
CA TYR A 516 -0.77 -10.68 17.22
C TYR A 516 -2.08 -9.95 16.95
N VAL A 517 -2.70 -10.19 15.81
CA VAL A 517 -3.95 -9.56 15.37
C VAL A 517 -4.96 -10.66 15.02
N LYS A 518 -6.24 -10.39 15.24
CA LYS A 518 -7.34 -11.22 14.72
C LYS A 518 -8.26 -10.38 13.85
N ARG A 519 -8.80 -11.00 12.81
CA ARG A 519 -9.85 -10.39 11.97
C ARG A 519 -11.21 -10.73 12.57
N GLN A 520 -12.00 -9.70 12.90
CA GLN A 520 -13.38 -9.82 13.38
C GLN A 520 -14.31 -9.11 12.40
N GLY A 521 -14.97 -9.88 11.54
CA GLY A 521 -15.66 -9.34 10.37
C GLY A 521 -14.70 -8.56 9.48
N LYS A 522 -15.00 -7.28 9.21
CA LYS A 522 -14.11 -6.38 8.45
C LYS A 522 -13.04 -5.69 9.30
N THR A 523 -13.11 -5.82 10.63
CA THR A 523 -12.22 -5.11 11.56
C THR A 523 -11.04 -5.96 12.00
N LEU A 524 -9.94 -5.29 12.33
CA LEU A 524 -8.71 -5.84 12.84
C LEU A 524 -8.62 -5.50 14.32
N VAL A 525 -8.36 -6.50 15.15
CA VAL A 525 -8.31 -6.36 16.61
C VAL A 525 -7.01 -6.95 17.11
N SER A 526 -6.27 -6.19 17.91
CA SER A 526 -5.11 -6.67 18.63
C SER A 526 -5.51 -7.79 19.60
N THR A 527 -4.70 -8.83 19.64
CA THR A 527 -4.79 -9.87 20.68
C THR A 527 -4.02 -9.43 21.92
N GLN A 528 -4.19 -10.15 23.04
CA GLN A 528 -3.39 -9.91 24.22
C GLN A 528 -1.89 -10.07 23.94
N LYS A 529 -1.51 -11.15 23.22
CA LYS A 529 -0.13 -11.37 22.74
C LYS A 529 0.42 -10.18 21.95
N GLY A 530 -0.39 -9.59 21.07
CA GLY A 530 0.01 -8.42 20.28
C GLY A 530 0.22 -7.17 21.13
N ARG A 531 -0.70 -6.89 22.06
CA ARG A 531 -0.58 -5.76 23.00
C ARG A 531 0.64 -5.92 23.92
N ASP A 532 0.86 -7.13 24.41
CA ASP A 532 1.99 -7.45 25.27
C ASP A 532 3.32 -7.29 24.54
N LEU A 533 3.40 -7.73 23.27
CA LEU A 533 4.58 -7.44 22.44
C LEU A 533 4.83 -5.94 22.34
N VAL A 534 3.80 -5.16 21.98
CA VAL A 534 3.91 -3.70 21.83
C VAL A 534 4.38 -3.06 23.14
N ARG A 535 3.98 -3.58 24.30
CA ARG A 535 4.38 -3.08 25.62
C ARG A 535 5.85 -3.36 25.96
N VAL A 536 6.37 -4.53 25.58
CA VAL A 536 7.74 -4.94 25.98
C VAL A 536 8.82 -4.51 24.99
N VAL A 537 8.48 -4.26 23.72
CA VAL A 537 9.44 -3.77 22.72
C VAL A 537 9.70 -2.27 22.89
N PRO A 538 10.93 -1.80 22.62
CA PRO A 538 11.27 -0.38 22.74
C PRO A 538 10.57 0.48 21.67
N ASP A 539 10.42 1.77 21.95
CA ASP A 539 9.71 2.73 21.08
C ASP A 539 10.28 2.77 19.65
N GLU A 540 11.60 2.64 19.53
CA GLU A 540 12.32 2.77 18.28
C GLU A 540 11.93 1.70 17.25
N ILE A 541 11.58 0.48 17.67
CA ILE A 541 11.16 -0.59 16.74
C ILE A 541 9.65 -0.58 16.45
N ARG A 542 8.85 0.12 17.26
CA ARG A 542 7.40 0.31 17.04
C ARG A 542 7.05 1.66 16.40
N SER A 543 8.03 2.55 16.20
CA SER A 543 7.85 3.86 15.58
C SER A 543 7.91 3.84 14.05
N ALA A 544 6.99 4.56 13.40
CA ALA A 544 7.04 4.82 11.97
C ALA A 544 8.21 5.75 11.59
N GLU A 545 8.65 6.60 12.49
CA GLU A 545 9.76 7.54 12.28
C GLU A 545 11.08 6.83 12.03
N THR A 546 11.38 5.77 12.79
CA THR A 546 12.59 4.95 12.58
C THR A 546 12.61 4.37 11.16
N THR A 547 11.46 3.89 10.69
CA THR A 547 11.31 3.44 9.30
C THR A 547 11.56 4.59 8.32
N GLY A 548 11.01 5.77 8.57
CA GLY A 548 11.26 6.98 7.76
C GLY A 548 12.73 7.36 7.67
N LYS A 549 13.46 7.33 8.79
CA LYS A 549 14.90 7.62 8.86
C LYS A 549 15.70 6.67 7.96
N TRP A 550 15.34 5.38 7.96
CA TRP A 550 15.99 4.38 7.11
C TRP A 550 15.67 4.60 5.63
N GLU A 551 14.40 4.83 5.27
CA GLU A 551 14.04 5.11 3.87
C GLU A 551 14.74 6.37 3.35
N ARG A 552 14.92 7.41 4.18
CA ARG A 552 15.74 8.59 3.82
C ARG A 552 17.20 8.20 3.57
N ALA A 553 17.82 7.44 4.46
CA ALA A 553 19.20 7.01 4.29
C ALA A 553 19.39 6.20 2.99
N LEU A 554 18.50 5.23 2.75
CA LEU A 554 18.49 4.40 1.54
C LEU A 554 18.26 5.21 0.26
N TYR A 555 17.36 6.21 0.29
CA TYR A 555 17.11 7.09 -0.84
C TYR A 555 18.33 7.94 -1.17
N THR A 556 18.91 8.61 -0.18
CA THR A 556 20.10 9.47 -0.41
C THR A 556 21.34 8.67 -0.81
N MET A 557 21.38 7.38 -0.48
CA MET A 557 22.39 6.45 -0.97
C MET A 557 22.18 6.14 -2.46
N ALA A 558 20.94 5.86 -2.87
CA ALA A 558 20.62 5.52 -4.26
C ALA A 558 20.85 6.68 -5.25
N GLN A 559 20.80 7.94 -4.77
CA GLN A 559 21.03 9.14 -5.58
C GLN A 559 22.50 9.61 -5.60
N ALA A 560 23.38 8.97 -4.82
CA ALA A 560 24.77 9.38 -4.74
C ALA A 560 25.61 8.76 -5.87
N ASP A 561 26.80 9.31 -6.10
CA ASP A 561 27.84 8.62 -6.84
C ASP A 561 28.26 7.33 -6.11
N ALA A 562 28.94 6.42 -6.82
CA ALA A 562 29.27 5.10 -6.30
C ALA A 562 30.17 5.13 -5.05
N GLU A 563 31.11 6.08 -4.95
CA GLU A 563 32.02 6.18 -3.81
C GLU A 563 31.29 6.68 -2.56
N THR A 564 30.52 7.76 -2.72
CA THR A 564 29.66 8.29 -1.66
C THR A 564 28.62 7.28 -1.23
N ALA A 565 28.04 6.51 -2.15
CA ALA A 565 27.10 5.44 -1.85
C ALA A 565 27.74 4.35 -0.97
N ARG A 566 28.98 3.92 -1.26
CA ARG A 566 29.73 2.95 -0.44
C ARG A 566 29.93 3.45 0.99
N ARG A 567 30.39 4.69 1.15
CA ARG A 567 30.57 5.31 2.48
C ARG A 567 29.25 5.42 3.25
N LYS A 568 28.16 5.79 2.57
CA LYS A 568 26.81 5.83 3.17
C LYS A 568 26.32 4.43 3.56
N ALA A 569 26.55 3.42 2.71
CA ALA A 569 26.20 2.03 2.96
C ALA A 569 26.89 1.48 4.22
N GLN A 570 28.20 1.70 4.35
CA GLN A 570 28.95 1.30 5.53
C GLN A 570 28.40 1.94 6.81
N ARG A 571 28.28 3.27 6.84
CA ARG A 571 27.73 3.99 8.01
C ARG A 571 26.32 3.55 8.35
N PHE A 572 25.50 3.30 7.33
CA PHE A 572 24.14 2.79 7.50
C PHE A 572 24.17 1.41 8.18
N LEU A 573 24.90 0.42 7.64
CA LEU A 573 24.96 -0.92 8.23
C LEU A 573 25.60 -0.95 9.63
N GLU A 574 26.60 -0.12 9.90
CA GLU A 574 27.15 0.08 11.26
C GLU A 574 26.09 0.62 12.23
N SER A 575 25.26 1.57 11.78
CA SER A 575 24.13 2.05 12.58
C SER A 575 23.08 0.95 12.83
N ILE A 576 22.83 0.08 11.84
CA ILE A 576 21.94 -1.08 11.97
C ILE A 576 22.51 -2.12 12.94
N GLY A 577 23.82 -2.36 12.92
CA GLY A 577 24.50 -3.25 13.86
C GLY A 577 24.33 -2.76 15.31
N ARG A 578 24.59 -1.46 15.55
CA ARG A 578 24.35 -0.81 16.85
C ARG A 578 22.89 -0.90 17.29
N PHE A 579 21.96 -0.65 16.37
CA PHE A 579 20.53 -0.75 16.66
C PHE A 579 20.13 -2.20 16.98
N SER A 580 20.66 -3.19 16.27
CA SER A 580 20.43 -4.61 16.57
C SER A 580 20.95 -5.00 17.96
N ALA A 581 22.13 -4.51 18.34
CA ALA A 581 22.67 -4.70 19.69
C ALA A 581 21.79 -4.04 20.77
N PHE A 582 21.31 -2.82 20.52
CA PHE A 582 20.35 -2.14 21.39
C PHE A 582 19.07 -2.94 21.59
N LEU A 583 18.50 -3.52 20.52
CA LEU A 583 17.30 -4.36 20.63
C LEU A 583 17.54 -5.63 21.46
N VAL A 584 18.72 -6.25 21.32
CA VAL A 584 19.10 -7.42 22.14
C VAL A 584 19.19 -7.03 23.63
N GLN A 585 19.84 -5.91 23.95
CA GLN A 585 19.93 -5.41 25.33
C GLN A 585 18.56 -5.03 25.89
N SER A 586 17.70 -4.42 25.06
CA SER A 586 16.33 -4.08 25.43
C SER A 586 15.51 -5.31 25.77
N ALA A 587 15.69 -6.43 25.06
CA ALA A 587 15.01 -7.69 25.37
C ALA A 587 15.39 -8.23 26.75
N VAL A 588 16.67 -8.13 27.13
CA VAL A 588 17.15 -8.56 28.46
C VAL A 588 16.53 -7.72 29.57
N ARG A 589 16.44 -6.40 29.36
CA ARG A 589 15.93 -5.42 30.33
C ARG A 589 14.41 -5.24 30.28
N ALA A 590 13.72 -5.95 29.39
CA ALA A 590 12.29 -5.79 29.21
C ALA A 590 11.52 -6.15 30.49
N ASP A 591 10.30 -5.64 30.64
CA ASP A 591 9.45 -5.93 31.79
C ASP A 591 8.98 -7.41 31.76
N HIS A 592 9.63 -8.25 32.57
CA HIS A 592 9.33 -9.67 32.71
C HIS A 592 8.10 -9.98 33.58
N SER A 593 7.41 -8.95 34.09
CA SER A 593 6.07 -9.13 34.66
C SER A 593 5.06 -9.53 33.57
N VAL A 594 5.32 -9.15 32.32
CA VAL A 594 4.55 -9.57 31.15
C VAL A 594 4.86 -11.03 30.84
N LYS A 595 3.84 -11.88 30.86
CA LYS A 595 3.96 -13.31 30.51
C LYS A 595 3.29 -13.58 29.17
N PHE A 596 3.99 -14.32 28.32
CA PHE A 596 3.46 -14.84 27.07
C PHE A 596 3.13 -16.32 27.23
N GLU A 597 2.15 -16.80 26.46
CA GLU A 597 1.88 -18.22 26.37
C GLU A 597 3.10 -18.95 25.79
N LYS A 598 3.59 -19.95 26.53
CA LYS A 598 4.78 -20.70 26.13
C LYS A 598 4.53 -21.36 24.80
N THR A 599 5.44 -21.11 23.86
CA THR A 599 5.38 -21.80 22.57
C THR A 599 6.32 -23.00 22.67
N GLU A 600 5.83 -24.23 22.52
CA GLU A 600 6.74 -25.35 22.30
C GLU A 600 7.59 -25.02 21.07
N PHE A 601 8.88 -24.73 21.27
CA PHE A 601 9.86 -24.70 20.19
C PHE A 601 10.03 -26.14 19.70
N ARG A 602 9.01 -26.70 19.02
CA ARG A 602 9.09 -28.02 18.41
C ARG A 602 10.32 -28.02 17.51
N ARG A 603 11.32 -28.82 17.91
CA ARG A 603 12.49 -29.18 17.10
C ARG A 603 12.00 -29.37 15.67
N ILE A 604 12.50 -28.54 14.75
CA ILE A 604 12.31 -28.76 13.33
C ILE A 604 12.92 -30.15 13.05
N LYS A 605 12.10 -31.20 13.04
CA LYS A 605 12.53 -32.51 12.59
C LYS A 605 12.94 -32.32 11.14
N SER A 606 14.22 -32.53 10.84
CA SER A 606 14.68 -32.68 9.46
C SER A 606 13.74 -33.67 8.78
N ARG A 607 13.03 -33.25 7.73
CA ARG A 607 12.32 -34.19 6.86
C ARG A 607 13.36 -35.17 6.33
N LYS A 608 13.41 -36.38 6.89
CA LYS A 608 14.11 -37.51 6.26
C LYS A 608 13.46 -37.71 4.89
N ALA A 609 14.29 -37.76 3.85
CA ALA A 609 13.85 -38.16 2.52
C ALA A 609 13.16 -39.53 2.61
N PRO A 610 12.10 -39.77 1.82
CA PRO A 610 11.50 -41.09 1.76
C PRO A 610 12.56 -42.06 1.22
N GLN A 611 12.87 -43.10 2.01
CA GLN A 611 13.62 -44.25 1.52
C GLN A 611 12.83 -44.86 0.36
N LYS A 612 13.49 -45.07 -0.77
CA LYS A 612 12.93 -45.85 -1.87
C LYS A 612 12.72 -47.28 -1.38
N PRO A 613 11.56 -47.91 -1.66
CA PRO A 613 11.44 -49.35 -1.50
C PRO A 613 12.34 -50.05 -2.53
N SER A 614 13.00 -51.10 -2.06
CA SER A 614 13.85 -52.05 -2.78
C SER A 614 13.12 -52.77 -3.91
#